data_AF-A0A565CVA1-F1
#
_entry.id   AF-A0A565CVA1-F1
#
_cell.length_a   1.000
_cell.length_b   1.000
_cell.length_c   1.000
_cell.angle_alpha   90.00
_cell.angle_beta   90.00
_cell.angle_gamma   90.00
#
_symmetry.space_group_name_H-M   'P 1'
#
loop_
_entity.id
_entity.type
_entity.pdbx_description
1 polymer ?
#
loop_
_entity_poly.entity_id
_entity_poly.type
_entity_poly.pdbx_seq_one_letter_code
_entity_poly.pdbx_strand_id
1 'polypeptide(L)'
;MGQAQSDENSSEIPTTTTKNPPPSTNSPPDSDGNDTSSSPMSSLLAEAAAYGEGDDENESLEAKAQKALDCPCIADLRNGSCGSQFSEAFRCFLMSTAEEKGTDCVHPFVALQSCIKANPDAFSKEVLEDGEKPEKKEEQPPAQDHRIIPPLWAKDPPRSGKSKL
;
A
#
# COMPACT_ATOMS: atom_id res chain seq x y z
N MET A 1 -6.56 41.69 59.16
CA MET A 1 -5.47 40.89 58.57
C MET A 1 -6.08 39.78 57.74
N GLY A 2 -6.05 39.70 56.41
CA GLY A 2 -5.51 40.51 55.33
C GLY A 2 -6.14 39.98 54.02
N GLN A 3 -6.33 40.85 53.01
CA GLN A 3 -6.77 40.47 51.66
C GLN A 3 -5.61 39.91 50.85
N ALA A 4 -5.89 38.93 49.99
CA ALA A 4 -5.07 38.64 48.80
C ALA A 4 -6.00 38.13 47.68
N GLN A 5 -6.19 38.97 46.67
CA GLN A 5 -6.66 38.64 45.33
C GLN A 5 -5.48 38.84 44.37
N SER A 6 -5.53 38.09 43.25
CA SER A 6 -4.87 38.31 41.94
C SER A 6 -3.34 38.37 41.90
N ASP A 7 -2.75 37.52 41.04
CA ASP A 7 -1.78 37.97 40.03
C ASP A 7 -1.72 37.01 38.84
N GLU A 8 -1.70 37.64 37.68
CA GLU A 8 -1.57 37.13 36.32
C GLU A 8 -0.08 37.09 35.93
N ASN A 9 0.25 36.41 34.82
CA ASN A 9 1.35 36.76 33.91
C ASN A 9 2.82 36.51 34.36
N SER A 10 3.52 35.56 33.72
CA SER A 10 4.83 35.85 33.12
C SER A 10 5.47 34.70 32.32
N SER A 11 6.00 35.10 31.16
CA SER A 11 7.34 34.81 30.62
C SER A 11 7.63 33.37 30.14
N GLU A 12 7.84 33.15 28.84
CA GLU A 12 9.03 33.50 28.02
C GLU A 12 10.26 32.60 28.29
N ILE A 13 10.48 31.68 27.32
CA ILE A 13 11.71 31.12 26.68
C ILE A 13 12.87 30.56 27.54
N PRO A 14 13.60 29.53 27.06
CA PRO A 14 14.87 29.88 26.43
C PRO A 14 15.23 29.09 25.16
N THR A 15 15.80 29.85 24.23
CA THR A 15 16.59 29.50 23.05
C THR A 15 17.90 28.80 23.43
N THR A 16 18.41 27.92 22.56
CA THR A 16 19.85 27.59 22.26
C THR A 16 19.85 26.22 21.55
N THR A 17 20.39 25.99 20.35
CA THR A 17 21.77 26.21 19.90
C THR A 17 21.87 26.02 18.37
N THR A 18 22.43 27.04 17.73
CA THR A 18 23.27 27.09 16.51
C THR A 18 23.70 25.77 15.84
N LYS A 19 23.55 25.65 14.51
CA LYS A 19 24.64 25.71 13.50
C LYS A 19 24.16 25.38 12.07
N ASN A 20 24.13 26.36 11.17
CA ASN A 20 24.15 26.14 9.71
C ASN A 20 25.58 25.77 9.25
N PRO A 21 25.74 25.04 8.13
CA PRO A 21 26.20 25.70 6.88
C PRO A 21 25.44 25.17 5.62
N PRO A 22 25.88 25.40 4.36
CA PRO A 22 25.19 26.14 3.29
C PRO A 22 24.39 25.27 2.28
N PRO A 23 23.65 25.88 1.32
CA PRO A 23 22.80 25.17 0.37
C PRO A 23 23.56 24.76 -0.90
N SER A 24 23.37 23.54 -1.39
CA SER A 24 23.63 23.15 -2.78
C SER A 24 23.00 21.79 -3.08
N THR A 25 21.94 21.84 -3.88
CA THR A 25 21.64 21.01 -5.04
C THR A 25 22.07 19.55 -4.98
N ASN A 26 21.10 18.65 -4.78
CA ASN A 26 20.94 17.45 -5.61
C ASN A 26 19.46 17.08 -5.65
N SER A 27 19.05 16.67 -6.85
CA SER A 27 17.72 16.36 -7.35
C SER A 27 16.79 15.56 -6.41
N PRO A 28 15.47 15.61 -6.64
CA PRO A 28 14.56 14.64 -6.01
C PRO A 28 15.01 13.22 -6.36
N PRO A 29 15.03 12.27 -5.41
CA PRO A 29 14.90 10.89 -5.80
C PRO A 29 13.48 10.74 -6.35
N ASP A 30 13.38 10.57 -7.67
CA ASP A 30 12.35 9.73 -8.26
C ASP A 30 12.32 8.43 -7.46
N SER A 31 11.36 8.33 -6.52
CA SER A 31 10.99 7.03 -5.97
C SER A 31 10.15 6.32 -7.03
N ASP A 32 10.84 5.85 -8.07
CA ASP A 32 10.45 4.68 -8.84
C ASP A 32 10.57 3.49 -7.88
N GLY A 33 9.56 3.37 -7.00
CA GLY A 33 9.37 2.27 -6.09
C GLY A 33 8.70 1.12 -6.83
N ASN A 34 9.44 0.50 -7.74
CA ASN A 34 9.11 -0.80 -8.31
C ASN A 34 9.23 -1.88 -7.21
N ASP A 35 8.22 -1.97 -6.34
CA ASP A 35 7.86 -3.19 -5.61
C ASP A 35 6.44 -3.02 -5.05
N THR A 36 5.44 -3.18 -5.90
CA THR A 36 4.08 -3.50 -5.49
C THR A 36 3.51 -4.31 -6.63
N SER A 37 3.26 -5.58 -6.33
CA SER A 37 2.49 -6.53 -7.15
C SER A 37 1.76 -5.84 -8.29
N SER A 38 2.10 -6.16 -9.55
CA SER A 38 1.38 -5.69 -10.76
C SER A 38 -0.06 -6.22 -10.82
N SER A 39 -0.72 -6.30 -9.67
CA SER A 39 -2.12 -6.60 -9.53
C SER A 39 -2.89 -5.50 -10.22
N PRO A 40 -3.82 -5.85 -11.12
CA PRO A 40 -4.61 -4.89 -11.89
C PRO A 40 -5.34 -3.87 -11.00
N MET A 41 -5.64 -4.24 -9.74
CA MET A 41 -6.14 -3.31 -8.72
C MET A 41 -5.30 -2.06 -8.52
N SER A 42 -3.98 -2.17 -8.37
CA SER A 42 -3.15 -1.01 -8.01
C SER A 42 -3.16 0.04 -9.12
N SER A 43 -3.17 -0.40 -10.39
CA SER A 43 -3.30 0.48 -11.54
C SER A 43 -4.64 1.22 -11.55
N LEU A 44 -5.75 0.54 -11.23
CA LEU A 44 -7.08 1.16 -11.17
C LEU A 44 -7.18 2.21 -10.05
N LEU A 45 -6.56 1.95 -8.90
CA LEU A 45 -6.53 2.89 -7.77
C LEU A 45 -5.70 4.14 -8.08
N ALA A 46 -4.56 3.97 -8.76
CA ALA A 46 -3.74 5.09 -9.21
C ALA A 46 -4.47 5.96 -10.24
N GLU A 47 -5.18 5.34 -11.18
CA GLU A 47 -5.99 6.05 -12.16
C GLU A 47 -7.16 6.80 -11.52
N ALA A 48 -7.82 6.20 -10.52
CA ALA A 48 -8.85 6.88 -9.74
C ALA A 48 -8.30 8.09 -8.97
N ALA A 49 -7.11 7.96 -8.36
CA ALA A 49 -6.46 9.09 -7.70
C ALA A 49 -6.16 10.24 -8.69
N ALA A 50 -5.69 9.91 -9.88
CA ALA A 50 -5.47 10.88 -10.95
C ALA A 50 -6.78 11.53 -11.43
N TYR A 51 -7.88 10.78 -11.47
CA TYR A 51 -9.21 11.32 -11.78
C TYR A 51 -9.67 12.37 -10.75
N GLY A 52 -9.26 12.21 -9.48
CA GLY A 52 -9.50 13.17 -8.40
C GLY A 52 -8.74 14.48 -8.56
N GLU A 53 -7.64 14.49 -9.32
CA GLU A 53 -6.90 15.69 -9.68
C GLU A 53 -7.66 16.39 -10.83
N GLY A 54 -8.56 17.32 -10.49
CA GLY A 54 -9.23 18.17 -11.47
C GLY A 54 -8.38 19.34 -11.94
N ASP A 55 -8.91 20.12 -12.89
CA ASP A 55 -8.30 21.38 -13.34
C ASP A 55 -8.19 22.43 -12.22
N ASP A 56 -8.93 22.26 -11.12
CA ASP A 56 -8.97 23.18 -9.99
C ASP A 56 -8.01 22.76 -8.86
N GLU A 57 -6.82 23.34 -8.89
CA GLU A 57 -5.74 23.17 -7.90
C GLU A 57 -6.17 23.52 -6.45
N ASN A 58 -7.28 24.24 -6.27
CA ASN A 58 -7.79 24.75 -5.00
C ASN A 58 -8.88 23.85 -4.34
N GLU A 59 -9.18 22.68 -4.90
CA GLU A 59 -10.10 21.74 -4.26
C GLU A 59 -9.55 21.16 -2.95
N SER A 60 -10.44 21.00 -1.96
CA SER A 60 -10.12 20.33 -0.69
C SER A 60 -9.78 18.86 -0.94
N LEU A 61 -8.91 18.27 -0.10
CA LEU A 61 -8.59 16.84 -0.15
C LEU A 61 -9.84 15.95 -0.10
N GLU A 62 -10.87 16.39 0.61
CA GLU A 62 -12.17 15.72 0.66
C GLU A 62 -12.87 15.69 -0.71
N ALA A 63 -12.85 16.82 -1.42
CA ALA A 63 -13.49 16.94 -2.72
C ALA A 63 -12.73 16.12 -3.78
N LYS A 64 -11.39 16.16 -3.75
CA LYS A 64 -10.52 15.29 -4.56
C LYS A 64 -10.76 13.81 -4.28
N ALA A 65 -10.88 13.44 -3.00
CA ALA A 65 -11.16 12.07 -2.60
C ALA A 65 -12.54 11.59 -3.10
N GLN A 66 -13.55 12.44 -2.98
CA GLN A 66 -14.89 12.14 -3.50
C GLN A 66 -14.88 11.99 -5.02
N LYS A 67 -14.20 12.90 -5.73
CA LYS A 67 -14.06 12.81 -7.19
C LYS A 67 -13.34 11.54 -7.61
N ALA A 68 -12.25 11.18 -6.94
CA ALA A 68 -11.54 9.93 -7.17
C ALA A 68 -12.44 8.71 -6.96
N LEU A 69 -13.28 8.70 -5.91
CA LEU A 69 -14.29 7.66 -5.66
C LEU A 69 -15.38 7.58 -6.73
N ASP A 70 -15.57 8.65 -7.50
CA ASP A 70 -16.50 8.70 -8.63
C ASP A 70 -15.87 8.27 -9.97
N CYS A 71 -14.58 7.90 -9.98
CA CYS A 71 -13.95 7.34 -11.17
C CYS A 71 -14.68 6.07 -11.62
N PRO A 72 -15.16 6.00 -12.88
CA PRO A 72 -15.79 4.78 -13.40
C PRO A 72 -14.84 3.59 -13.41
N CYS A 73 -13.53 3.82 -13.40
CA CYS A 73 -12.48 2.81 -13.34
C CYS A 73 -12.51 1.93 -12.07
N ILE A 74 -13.07 2.44 -10.97
CA ILE A 74 -13.20 1.71 -9.69
C ILE A 74 -14.67 1.44 -9.32
N ALA A 75 -15.60 1.64 -10.25
CA ALA A 75 -17.02 1.45 -10.01
C ALA A 75 -17.33 0.03 -9.51
N ASP A 76 -16.72 -1.00 -10.11
CA ASP A 76 -16.92 -2.39 -9.71
C ASP A 76 -16.43 -2.66 -8.28
N LEU A 77 -15.31 -2.04 -7.88
CA LEU A 77 -14.77 -2.17 -6.52
C LEU A 77 -15.68 -1.50 -5.49
N ARG A 78 -16.25 -0.33 -5.84
CA ARG A 78 -17.16 0.45 -5.00
C ARG A 78 -18.55 -0.16 -4.88
N ASN A 79 -19.05 -0.75 -5.95
CA ASN A 79 -20.40 -1.32 -6.01
C ASN A 79 -20.46 -2.81 -5.61
N GLY A 80 -19.30 -3.45 -5.41
CA GLY A 80 -19.19 -4.83 -4.94
C GLY A 80 -19.56 -5.03 -3.47
N SER A 81 -19.53 -6.29 -3.02
CA SER A 81 -19.91 -6.69 -1.65
C SER A 81 -19.00 -6.11 -0.55
N CYS A 82 -17.78 -5.70 -0.89
CA CYS A 82 -16.84 -5.02 0.00
C CYS A 82 -16.72 -3.51 -0.28
N GLY A 83 -17.60 -2.95 -1.10
CA GLY A 83 -17.51 -1.59 -1.62
C GLY A 83 -17.56 -0.49 -0.56
N SER A 84 -18.29 -0.69 0.54
CA SER A 84 -18.28 0.25 1.68
C SER A 84 -16.90 0.37 2.30
N GLN A 85 -16.24 -0.76 2.57
CA GLN A 85 -14.92 -0.77 3.20
C GLN A 85 -13.85 -0.25 2.24
N PHE A 86 -14.02 -0.51 0.95
CA PHE A 86 -13.15 0.02 -0.10
C PHE A 86 -13.25 1.55 -0.15
N SER A 87 -14.47 2.08 -0.18
CA SER A 87 -14.70 3.53 -0.26
C SER A 87 -14.12 4.27 0.95
N GLU A 88 -14.32 3.73 2.15
CA GLU A 88 -13.76 4.31 3.39
C GLU A 88 -12.23 4.27 3.40
N ALA A 89 -11.63 3.13 3.04
CA ALA A 89 -10.17 2.99 3.01
C ALA A 89 -9.53 3.88 1.94
N PHE A 90 -10.09 3.92 0.74
CA PHE A 90 -9.59 4.73 -0.36
C PHE A 90 -9.73 6.22 -0.10
N ARG A 91 -10.88 6.66 0.44
CA ARG A 91 -11.07 8.05 0.89
C ARG A 91 -10.06 8.45 1.96
N CYS A 92 -9.87 7.61 2.97
CA CYS A 92 -8.90 7.87 4.03
C CYS A 92 -7.49 8.00 3.44
N PHE A 93 -7.08 7.10 2.54
CA PHE A 93 -5.78 7.15 1.87
C PHE A 93 -5.56 8.47 1.12
N LEU A 94 -6.56 8.95 0.37
CA LEU A 94 -6.46 10.20 -0.38
C LEU A 94 -6.42 11.44 0.52
N MET A 95 -7.08 11.37 1.68
CA MET A 95 -7.11 12.46 2.67
C MET A 95 -5.92 12.42 3.66
N SER A 96 -5.18 11.31 3.71
CA SER A 96 -4.06 11.11 4.65
C SER A 96 -2.97 12.17 4.43
N THR A 97 -2.57 12.81 5.52
CA THR A 97 -1.46 13.80 5.53
C THR A 97 -0.22 13.26 6.25
N ALA A 98 -0.21 11.98 6.61
CA ALA A 98 0.93 11.33 7.23
C ALA A 98 2.14 11.27 6.28
N GLU A 99 3.35 11.20 6.86
CA GLU A 99 4.62 11.12 6.09
C GLU A 99 4.61 9.95 5.10
N GLU A 100 4.02 8.83 5.50
CA GLU A 100 3.68 7.73 4.61
C GLU A 100 2.15 7.65 4.47
N LYS A 101 1.67 7.83 3.23
CA LYS A 101 0.25 7.91 2.92
C LYS A 101 -0.50 6.67 3.42
N GLY A 102 -1.55 6.92 4.19
CA GLY A 102 -2.45 5.87 4.70
C GLY A 102 -1.97 5.15 5.96
N THR A 103 -0.86 5.55 6.58
CA THR A 103 -0.43 5.00 7.88
C THR A 103 -1.39 5.31 9.03
N ASP A 104 -2.14 6.40 8.93
CA ASP A 104 -3.26 6.78 9.80
C ASP A 104 -4.57 6.06 9.45
N CYS A 105 -4.62 5.35 8.32
CA CYS A 105 -5.81 4.72 7.75
C CYS A 105 -5.85 3.19 7.88
N VAL A 106 -4.99 2.61 8.72
CA VAL A 106 -4.84 1.14 8.85
C VAL A 106 -6.17 0.46 9.18
N HIS A 107 -7.02 1.06 10.00
CA HIS A 107 -8.27 0.42 10.43
C HIS A 107 -9.26 0.19 9.26
N PRO A 108 -9.59 1.19 8.42
CA PRO A 108 -10.31 0.99 7.18
C PRO A 108 -9.71 -0.11 6.26
N PHE A 109 -8.40 -0.13 6.06
CA PHE A 109 -7.74 -1.14 5.22
C PHE A 109 -7.86 -2.56 5.78
N VAL A 110 -7.75 -2.72 7.10
CA VAL A 110 -7.98 -4.01 7.77
C VAL A 110 -9.43 -4.46 7.59
N ALA A 111 -10.40 -3.54 7.67
CA ALA A 111 -11.80 -3.86 7.47
C ALA A 111 -12.09 -4.33 6.04
N LEU A 112 -11.47 -3.67 5.04
CA LEU A 112 -11.54 -4.08 3.64
C LEU A 112 -10.91 -5.47 3.43
N GLN A 113 -9.70 -5.69 3.96
CA GLN A 113 -9.03 -6.99 3.86
C GLN A 113 -9.84 -8.11 4.52
N SER A 114 -10.46 -7.85 5.67
CA SER A 114 -11.34 -8.81 6.34
C SER A 114 -12.56 -9.13 5.50
N CYS A 115 -13.13 -8.14 4.80
CA CYS A 115 -14.26 -8.36 3.91
C CYS A 115 -13.87 -9.22 2.69
N ILE A 116 -12.74 -8.93 2.06
CA ILE A 116 -12.20 -9.72 0.93
C ILE A 116 -12.00 -11.18 1.34
N LYS A 117 -11.41 -11.42 2.52
CA LYS A 117 -11.18 -12.77 3.04
C LYS A 117 -12.48 -13.54 3.28
N ALA A 118 -13.55 -12.86 3.69
CA ALA A 118 -14.87 -13.46 3.88
C ALA A 118 -15.63 -13.65 2.56
N ASN A 119 -15.28 -12.90 1.51
CA ASN A 119 -15.97 -12.89 0.23
C ASN A 119 -14.93 -12.99 -0.91
N PRO A 120 -14.41 -14.19 -1.21
CA PRO A 120 -13.40 -14.37 -2.26
C PRO A 120 -13.92 -13.99 -3.65
N ASP A 121 -15.24 -14.01 -3.87
CA ASP A 121 -15.90 -13.57 -5.10
C ASP A 121 -16.27 -12.06 -5.09
N ALA A 122 -15.86 -11.29 -4.06
CA ALA A 122 -16.21 -9.87 -3.92
C ALA A 122 -15.60 -8.98 -5.00
N PHE A 123 -14.50 -9.42 -5.59
CA PHE A 123 -13.81 -8.73 -6.65
C PHE A 123 -13.74 -9.68 -7.83
N SER A 124 -14.06 -9.18 -9.02
CA SER A 124 -14.05 -9.99 -10.23
C SER A 124 -12.71 -10.72 -10.36
N LYS A 125 -12.75 -11.97 -10.80
CA LYS A 125 -11.54 -12.76 -11.04
C LYS A 125 -10.57 -12.05 -11.98
N GLU A 126 -11.03 -11.23 -12.92
CA GLU A 126 -10.12 -10.39 -13.73
C GLU A 126 -9.29 -9.37 -12.93
N VAL A 127 -9.75 -9.01 -11.72
CA VAL A 127 -9.07 -8.09 -10.79
C VAL A 127 -8.17 -8.83 -9.80
N LEU A 128 -8.44 -10.12 -9.53
CA LEU A 128 -7.71 -10.94 -8.56
C LEU A 128 -6.81 -12.02 -9.19
N GLU A 129 -7.15 -12.48 -10.39
CA GLU A 129 -6.67 -13.72 -11.01
C GLU A 129 -5.62 -13.41 -12.09
N ASP A 130 -4.45 -12.97 -11.63
CA ASP A 130 -3.17 -13.30 -12.28
C ASP A 130 -2.45 -14.41 -11.49
N GLY A 131 -3.20 -15.34 -10.88
CA GLY A 131 -2.58 -16.30 -9.95
C GLY A 131 -3.30 -17.62 -9.66
N GLU A 132 -4.62 -17.76 -9.78
CA GLU A 132 -5.30 -18.95 -9.23
C GLU A 132 -6.41 -19.49 -10.14
N LYS A 133 -6.02 -20.41 -11.02
CA LYS A 133 -6.94 -21.28 -11.78
C LYS A 133 -7.69 -22.19 -10.79
N PRO A 134 -9.03 -22.31 -10.85
CA PRO A 134 -9.77 -23.16 -9.92
C PRO A 134 -9.43 -24.64 -10.15
N GLU A 135 -8.73 -25.24 -9.17
CA GLU A 135 -8.43 -26.66 -9.11
C GLU A 135 -9.73 -27.45 -8.86
N LYS A 136 -10.38 -27.88 -9.94
CA LYS A 136 -11.32 -29.02 -9.88
C LYS A 136 -10.50 -30.27 -9.56
N LYS A 137 -10.50 -30.67 -8.29
CA LYS A 137 -9.93 -31.93 -7.83
C LYS A 137 -10.95 -33.06 -8.07
N GLU A 138 -10.92 -33.63 -9.27
CA GLU A 138 -11.48 -34.96 -9.56
C GLU A 138 -10.29 -35.91 -9.84
N GLU A 139 -10.25 -36.98 -9.04
CA GLU A 139 -9.53 -38.27 -9.16
C GLU A 139 -8.23 -38.38 -9.99
N GLN A 140 -7.14 -38.80 -9.32
CA GLN A 140 -5.88 -39.31 -9.92
C GLN A 140 -6.13 -40.63 -10.71
N PRO A 141 -5.31 -41.02 -11.73
CA PRO A 141 -3.87 -41.40 -11.57
C PRO A 141 -2.98 -41.17 -12.84
N PRO A 142 -1.73 -41.69 -12.95
CA PRO A 142 -0.52 -41.26 -12.25
C PRO A 142 0.66 -40.87 -13.18
N ALA A 143 1.64 -40.16 -12.58
CA ALA A 143 3.07 -40.06 -12.91
C ALA A 143 3.50 -39.76 -14.38
N GLN A 144 3.81 -38.49 -14.65
CA GLN A 144 4.77 -38.12 -15.70
C GLN A 144 6.08 -37.70 -15.00
N ASP A 145 7.13 -38.48 -15.27
CA ASP A 145 8.51 -38.29 -14.81
C ASP A 145 9.07 -36.96 -15.36
N HIS A 146 8.77 -35.85 -14.68
CA HIS A 146 9.48 -34.61 -14.93
C HIS A 146 10.81 -34.68 -14.19
N ARG A 147 11.84 -35.15 -14.89
CA ARG A 147 13.22 -35.00 -14.41
C ARG A 147 13.56 -33.52 -14.35
N ILE A 148 13.44 -32.96 -13.16
CA ILE A 148 13.95 -31.63 -12.83
C ILE A 148 15.46 -31.70 -13.02
N ILE A 149 15.97 -31.08 -14.08
CA ILE A 149 17.40 -30.89 -14.28
C ILE A 149 17.80 -29.76 -13.32
N PRO A 150 18.55 -30.05 -12.25
CA PRO A 150 18.95 -29.01 -11.34
C PRO A 150 19.93 -28.06 -12.05
N PRO A 151 19.86 -26.75 -11.75
CA PRO A 151 20.74 -25.76 -12.35
C PRO A 151 22.21 -26.02 -11.99
N LEU A 152 23.14 -25.61 -12.87
CA LEU A 152 24.57 -25.98 -12.79
C LEU A 152 25.27 -25.59 -11.48
N TRP A 153 24.71 -24.64 -10.72
CA TRP A 153 25.22 -24.21 -9.42
C TRP A 153 24.91 -25.20 -8.28
N ALA A 154 24.01 -26.16 -8.48
CA ALA A 154 23.67 -27.20 -7.51
C ALA A 154 24.62 -28.41 -7.54
N LYS A 155 25.65 -28.40 -8.40
CA LYS A 155 26.70 -29.43 -8.40
C LYS A 155 27.78 -29.03 -7.39
N ASP A 156 27.84 -29.71 -6.25
CA ASP A 156 28.99 -29.60 -5.35
C ASP A 156 30.29 -29.83 -6.12
N PRO A 157 31.35 -29.01 -5.93
CA PRO A 157 32.66 -29.31 -6.50
C PRO A 157 33.15 -30.66 -5.95
N PRO A 158 33.83 -31.48 -6.76
CA PRO A 158 34.25 -32.81 -6.33
C PRO A 158 35.17 -32.69 -5.12
N ARG A 159 34.69 -33.15 -3.96
CA ARG A 159 35.55 -33.46 -2.81
C ARG A 159 36.51 -34.57 -3.25
N SER A 160 37.71 -34.19 -3.66
CA SER A 160 38.83 -35.11 -3.84
C SER A 160 39.12 -35.78 -2.49
N GLY A 161 38.70 -37.03 -2.38
CA GLY A 161 39.00 -37.85 -1.22
C GLY A 161 40.48 -38.22 -1.20
N LYS A 162 41.07 -38.21 -0.01
CA LYS A 162 42.12 -39.16 0.34
C LYS A 162 41.87 -39.67 1.76
N SER A 163 41.21 -40.81 1.82
CA SER A 163 41.34 -41.73 2.95
C SER A 163 42.57 -42.60 2.71
N LYS A 164 43.32 -42.83 3.79
CA LYS A 164 44.18 -44.00 4.05
C LYS A 164 45.59 -43.99 3.44
N LEU A 165 46.59 -43.62 4.25
CA LEU A 165 47.52 -44.60 4.86
C LEU A 165 48.13 -44.01 6.13
#